data_AF-A0A829A4I5-F1
#
_entry.id   AF-A0A829A4I5-F1
#
_cell.length_a   1.000
_cell.length_b   1.000
_cell.length_c   1.000
_cell.angle_alpha   90.00
_cell.angle_beta   90.00
_cell.angle_gamma   90.00
#
_symmetry.space_group_name_H-M   'P 1'
#
loop_
_entity.id
_entity.type
_entity.pdbx_description
1 polymer ?
#
loop_
_entity_poly.entity_id
_entity_poly.type
_entity_poly.pdbx_seq_one_letter_code
_entity_poly.pdbx_strand_id
1 'polypeptide(L)' 'MINLNTVAFEQTWRTKYKKMSPRDKLFLEIMTFAFIGTQAEQSDISVEKIKTNRLVNGITETCYQYTIIVVDEEE' A
#
# COMPACT_ATOMS: atom_id res chain seq x y z
N MET A 1 13.65 23.25 -15.19
CA MET A 1 14.95 22.60 -14.90
C MET A 1 14.66 21.57 -13.81
N ILE A 2 14.61 20.27 -14.14
CA ILE A 2 14.33 19.23 -13.14
C ILE A 2 15.57 19.14 -12.24
N ASN A 3 15.36 19.33 -10.94
CA ASN A 3 16.44 19.35 -9.96
C ASN A 3 17.11 17.97 -9.95
N LEU A 4 18.43 17.90 -10.15
CA LEU A 4 19.20 16.64 -10.18
C LEU A 4 18.93 15.77 -8.94
N ASN A 5 18.61 16.42 -7.81
CA ASN A 5 18.20 15.76 -6.57
C ASN A 5 16.88 14.98 -6.70
N THR A 6 15.93 15.45 -7.50
CA THR A 6 14.63 14.79 -7.71
C THR A 6 14.81 13.51 -8.53
N VAL A 7 15.66 13.53 -9.55
CA VAL A 7 15.97 12.35 -10.39
C VAL A 7 16.71 11.29 -9.57
N ALA A 8 17.71 11.69 -8.78
CA ALA A 8 18.44 10.78 -7.90
C ALA A 8 17.52 10.16 -6.83
N PHE A 9 16.60 10.96 -6.29
CA PHE A 9 15.60 10.48 -5.34
C PHE A 9 14.64 9.47 -5.97
N GLU A 10 14.11 9.76 -7.16
CA GLU A 10 13.24 8.84 -7.90
C GLU A 10 13.96 7.51 -8.19
N GLN A 11 15.20 7.56 -8.66
CA GLN A 11 16.02 6.37 -8.94
C GLN A 11 16.22 5.51 -7.69
N THR A 12 16.51 6.17 -6.56
CA THR A 12 16.67 5.52 -5.25
C THR A 12 15.37 4.86 -4.83
N TRP A 13 14.24 5.56 -5.00
CA TRP A 13 12.95 5.06 -4.57
C TRP A 13 12.50 3.86 -5.42
N ARG A 14 12.65 3.96 -6.75
CA ARG A 14 12.40 2.85 -7.69
C ARG A 14 13.25 1.62 -7.34
N THR A 15 14.51 1.82 -6.99
CA THR A 15 15.41 0.72 -6.61
C THR A 15 14.96 0.05 -5.32
N LYS A 16 14.61 0.82 -4.30
CA LYS A 16 14.14 0.28 -3.01
C LYS A 16 12.79 -0.42 -3.18
N TYR A 17 11.86 0.17 -3.92
CA TYR A 17 10.58 -0.48 -4.25
C TYR A 17 10.79 -1.81 -4.97
N LYS A 18 11.64 -1.88 -6.02
CA LYS A 18 11.93 -3.14 -6.73
C LYS A 18 12.41 -4.26 -5.81
N LYS A 19 13.22 -3.93 -4.79
CA LYS A 19 13.79 -4.87 -3.82
C LYS A 19 12.83 -5.31 -2.70
N MET A 20 11.65 -4.68 -2.56
CA MET A 20 10.67 -5.06 -1.54
C MET A 20 10.04 -6.43 -1.83
N SER A 21 9.70 -7.15 -0.76
CA SER A 21 8.88 -8.35 -0.86
C SER A 21 7.49 -8.01 -1.41
N PRO A 22 6.78 -8.95 -2.08
CA PRO A 22 5.42 -8.70 -2.58
C PRO A 22 4.47 -8.18 -1.49
N ARG A 23 4.60 -8.69 -0.26
CA ARG A 23 3.80 -8.24 0.90
C ARG A 23 4.06 -6.78 1.25
N ASP A 24 5.32 -6.37 1.30
CA ASP A 24 5.68 -5.01 1.70
C ASP A 24 5.36 -4.01 0.58
N LYS A 25 5.45 -4.43 -0.70
CA LYS A 25 4.97 -3.65 -1.85
C LYS A 25 3.47 -3.39 -1.75
N LEU A 26 2.68 -4.45 -1.57
CA LEU A 26 1.23 -4.35 -1.44
C LEU A 26 0.84 -3.42 -0.29
N PHE A 27 1.50 -3.56 0.87
CA PHE A 27 1.26 -2.67 1.99
C PHE A 27 1.56 -1.20 1.65
N LEU A 28 2.70 -0.92 1.00
CA LEU A 28 3.06 0.43 0.59
C LEU A 28 2.05 1.01 -0.41
N GLU A 29 1.59 0.23 -1.37
CA GLU A 29 0.59 0.63 -2.37
C GLU A 29 -0.73 1.00 -1.71
N ILE A 30 -1.22 0.18 -0.76
CA ILE A 30 -2.45 0.45 0.00
C ILE A 30 -2.32 1.74 0.82
N MET A 31 -1.20 1.94 1.51
CA MET A 31 -0.96 3.17 2.28
C MET A 31 -0.85 4.39 1.38
N THR A 32 -0.24 4.25 0.19
CA THR A 32 -0.13 5.34 -0.79
C THR A 32 -1.50 5.70 -1.33
N PHE A 33 -2.33 4.70 -1.65
CA PHE A 33 -3.72 4.90 -2.08
C PHE A 33 -4.52 5.66 -1.01
N ALA A 34 -4.51 5.19 0.24
CA ALA A 34 -5.23 5.85 1.33
C ALA A 34 -4.73 7.28 1.59
N PHE A 35 -3.41 7.51 1.52
CA PHE A 35 -2.84 8.85 1.65
C PHE A 35 -3.29 9.79 0.53
N ILE A 36 -3.27 9.33 -0.72
CA ILE A 36 -3.70 10.15 -1.86
C ILE A 36 -5.19 10.47 -1.73
N GLY A 37 -6.06 9.49 -1.48
CA GLY A 37 -7.49 9.75 -1.36
C GLY A 37 -7.85 10.67 -0.19
N THR A 38 -7.24 10.48 0.98
CA THR A 38 -7.48 11.37 2.14
C THR A 38 -6.96 12.80 1.96
N GLN A 39 -5.89 13.01 1.19
CA GLN A 39 -5.31 14.35 1.00
C GLN A 39 -5.82 15.07 -0.24
N ALA A 40 -5.94 14.38 -1.37
CA ALA A 40 -6.28 14.97 -2.66
C ALA A 40 -7.78 14.97 -2.94
N GLU A 41 -8.48 13.89 -2.55
CA GLU A 41 -9.90 13.70 -2.84
C GLU A 41 -10.79 13.98 -1.61
N GLN A 42 -10.17 14.22 -0.44
CA GLN A 42 -10.85 14.45 0.84
C GLN A 42 -11.81 13.32 1.26
N SER A 43 -11.71 12.15 0.63
CA SER A 43 -12.50 10.97 0.99
C SER A 43 -12.10 10.44 2.36
N ASP A 44 -13.06 9.96 3.13
CA ASP A 44 -12.79 9.20 4.34
C ASP A 44 -12.42 7.76 3.95
N ILE A 45 -11.14 7.42 4.12
CA ILE A 45 -10.59 6.10 3.79
C ILE A 45 -10.12 5.43 5.06
N SER A 46 -10.67 4.25 5.34
CA SER A 46 -10.19 3.35 6.38
C SER A 46 -9.59 2.08 5.78
N VAL A 47 -8.52 1.59 6.42
CA VAL A 47 -7.82 0.39 5.99
C VAL A 47 -7.79 -0.60 7.15
N GLU A 48 -8.43 -1.74 6.96
CA GLU A 48 -8.40 -2.85 7.90
C GLU A 48 -7.41 -3.92 7.45
N LYS A 49 -6.62 -4.42 8.40
CA LYS A 49 -5.67 -5.51 8.17
C LYS A 49 -6.06 -6.71 9.01
N ILE A 50 -6.32 -7.83 8.35
CA ILE A 50 -6.63 -9.10 9.00
C ILE A 50 -5.49 -10.08 8.72
N LYS A 51 -4.90 -10.60 9.80
CA LYS A 51 -3.94 -11.70 9.75
C LYS A 51 -4.68 -13.00 10.05
N THR A 52 -4.73 -13.90 9.07
CA THR A 52 -5.31 -15.23 9.24
C THR A 52 -4.24 -16.31 9.06
N ASN A 53 -4.34 -17.40 9.80
CA ASN A 53 -3.55 -18.59 9.52
C ASN A 53 -4.46 -19.56 8.76
N ARG A 54 -4.03 -20.02 7.60
CA ARG A 54 -4.76 -20.98 6.76
C ARG A 54 -3.94 -22.25 6.61
N LEU A 55 -4.61 -23.40 6.65
CA LEU A 55 -3.97 -24.67 6.34
C LEU A 55 -4.00 -24.87 4.82
N VAL A 56 -2.84 -24.88 4.17
CA VAL A 56 -2.69 -25.11 2.73
C VAL A 56 -1.77 -26.31 2.56
N ASN A 57 -2.28 -27.38 1.95
CA ASN A 57 -1.53 -28.64 1.76
C ASN A 57 -0.92 -29.22 3.05
N GLY A 58 -1.61 -29.07 4.19
CA GLY A 58 -1.14 -29.55 5.50
C GLY A 58 -0.10 -28.65 6.19
N ILE A 59 0.28 -27.54 5.58
CA ILE A 59 1.18 -26.53 6.17
C ILE A 59 0.35 -25.32 6.60
N THR A 60 0.61 -24.80 7.80
CA THR A 60 -0.01 -23.56 8.27
C THR A 60 0.69 -22.37 7.62
N GLU A 61 -0.01 -21.69 6.72
CA GLU A 61 0.45 -20.46 6.07
C GLU A 61 -0.21 -19.23 6.69
N THR A 62 0.58 -18.18 6.94
CA THR A 62 0.05 -16.88 7.36
C THR A 62 -0.40 -16.08 6.14
N CYS A 63 -1.69 -15.78 6.07
CA CYS A 63 -2.30 -14.93 5.06
C CYS A 63 -2.59 -13.54 5.66
N TYR A 64 -2.30 -12.50 4.89
CA TYR A 64 -2.66 -11.13 5.20
C TYR A 64 -3.71 -10.67 4.20
N GLN A 65 -4.88 -10.30 4.71
CA GLN A 65 -5.95 -9.68 3.94
C GLN A 65 -6.04 -8.21 4.35
N TYR A 66 -6.19 -7.34 3.35
CA TYR A 66 -6.44 -5.92 3.56
C TYR A 66 -7.81 -5.59 2.97
N THR A 67 -8.63 -4.91 3.75
CA THR A 67 -9.92 -4.35 3.31
C THR A 67 -9.78 -2.84 3.30
N ILE A 68 -10.08 -2.22 2.17
CA ILE A 68 -10.08 -0.76 2.02
C ILE A 68 -11.53 -0.34 1.94
N ILE A 69 -11.95 0.56 2.81
CA ILE A 69 -13.29 1.13 2.85
C ILE A 69 -13.13 2.60 2.50
N VAL A 70 -13.77 3.01 1.40
CA VAL A 70 -13.83 4.41 0.96
C VAL A 70 -15.27 4.84 1.19
N VAL A 71 -15.45 5.88 1.99
CA VAL A 71 -16.74 6.55 2.18
C VAL A 71 -16.70 7.79 1.30
N ASP A 72 -17.48 7.76 0.21
CA ASP A 72 -17.82 8.98 -0.51
C ASP A 72 -18.95 9.67 0.25
N GLU A 73 -18.67 10.86 0.77
CA GLU A 73 -19.73 11.83 1.07
C GLU A 73 -20.20 12.41 -0.28
N GLU A 74 -21.06 11.67 -0.99
CA GLU A 74 -21.90 12.27 -2.02
C GLU A 74 -22.94 13.17 -1.33
N GLU A 75 -22.65 14.46 -1.17
CA GLU A 75 -23.64 15.54 -1.01
C GLU A 75 -23.77 16.39 -2.29
#